data_AF-A0A7D4Q1M4-F1
#
_entry.id   AF-A0A7D4Q1M4-F1
#
_cell.length_a   1.000
_cell.length_b   1.000
_cell.length_c   1.000
_cell.angle_alpha   90.00
_cell.angle_beta   90.00
_cell.angle_gamma   90.00
#
_symmetry.space_group_name_H-M   'P 1'
#
loop_
_entity.id
_entity.type
_entity.pdbx_description
1 polymer ?
#
loop_
_entity_poly.entity_id
_entity_poly.type
_entity_poly.pdbx_seq_one_letter_code
_entity_poly.pdbx_strand_id
1 'polypeptide(L)'
;MDIRRFTCAAAIAFVLGSLATTAVGCTSDVDAAPPAFALTAADIVMPAGQDYPMNLVFVAHERDPIWADLRAVGVGDDAYGPGQLQVARGEGTDGLLFGNLLFSLAVPAAGVSFESVELYYEGATEPVSVPVGSWSLTQAPASEFRNDQSSDLVAMPDCASTLSLELPADVAAVDAVETGSAARAFDVEWAAGDVHVSLACPDDTDLVVISPRVHYTDGRARERALRYLPVAVGHMSLDDADLGRIRGR
;
A
#
# COMPACT_ATOMS: atom_id res chain seq x y z
N MET A 1 -48.56 59.59 -43.19
CA MET A 1 -48.19 61.01 -43.16
C MET A 1 -47.12 61.20 -42.11
N ASP A 2 -46.15 61.99 -42.50
CA ASP A 2 -44.87 62.26 -41.88
C ASP A 2 -45.00 63.12 -40.59
N ILE A 3 -43.92 63.12 -39.80
CA ILE A 3 -43.31 64.30 -39.16
C ILE A 3 -43.67 64.71 -37.70
N ARG A 4 -42.61 64.53 -36.86
CA ARG A 4 -41.98 65.40 -35.83
C ARG A 4 -42.61 65.46 -34.43
N ARG A 5 -41.92 65.03 -33.35
CA ARG A 5 -40.63 65.45 -32.71
C ARG A 5 -40.71 66.80 -31.96
N PHE A 6 -39.98 66.83 -30.82
CA PHE A 6 -39.53 67.94 -29.96
C PHE A 6 -40.40 68.18 -28.69
N THR A 7 -39.89 68.24 -27.45
CA THR A 7 -38.51 68.21 -26.90
C THR A 7 -38.51 67.87 -25.40
N CYS A 8 -37.33 67.42 -24.96
CA CYS A 8 -36.81 67.18 -23.62
C CYS A 8 -37.17 68.17 -22.48
N ALA A 9 -37.27 67.60 -21.28
CA ALA A 9 -36.51 68.07 -20.11
C ALA A 9 -35.99 66.84 -19.34
N ALA A 10 -34.71 66.87 -18.98
CA ALA A 10 -33.98 65.78 -18.32
C ALA A 10 -33.60 66.17 -16.88
N ALA A 11 -33.63 65.20 -15.97
CA ALA A 11 -32.82 65.08 -14.75
C ALA A 11 -33.19 63.72 -14.12
N ILE A 12 -32.48 62.61 -14.36
CA ILE A 12 -31.19 62.12 -13.79
C ILE A 12 -31.19 62.04 -12.25
N ALA A 13 -31.36 60.81 -11.73
CA ALA A 13 -30.50 60.11 -10.74
C ALA A 13 -31.16 58.73 -10.39
N PHE A 14 -30.64 57.56 -10.83
CA PHE A 14 -29.58 56.68 -10.23
C PHE A 14 -30.00 56.08 -8.85
N VAL A 15 -30.09 54.77 -8.52
CA VAL A 15 -29.51 53.46 -8.95
C VAL A 15 -30.37 52.30 -8.36
N LEU A 16 -30.92 51.37 -9.17
CA LEU A 16 -30.63 49.91 -9.33
C LEU A 16 -30.56 49.02 -8.06
N GLY A 17 -31.40 47.98 -7.96
CA GLY A 17 -31.06 46.55 -8.23
C GLY A 17 -31.29 45.74 -6.93
N SER A 18 -31.73 44.47 -6.87
CA SER A 18 -31.38 43.30 -7.69
C SER A 18 -32.34 42.12 -7.45
N LEU A 19 -32.61 41.40 -8.55
CA LEU A 19 -32.65 39.94 -8.75
C LEU A 19 -33.08 39.00 -7.61
N ALA A 20 -34.15 38.25 -7.88
CA ALA A 20 -34.52 37.01 -7.21
C ALA A 20 -33.42 35.96 -7.36
N THR A 21 -32.84 35.53 -6.23
CA THR A 21 -31.87 34.46 -6.14
C THR A 21 -32.59 33.11 -6.05
N THR A 22 -32.41 32.29 -7.08
CA THR A 22 -32.58 30.84 -7.01
C THR A 22 -31.58 30.30 -5.99
N ALA A 23 -32.07 29.80 -4.86
CA ALA A 23 -31.29 29.02 -3.92
C ALA A 23 -30.98 27.65 -4.56
N VAL A 24 -30.00 27.64 -5.47
CA VAL A 24 -29.21 26.44 -5.74
C VAL A 24 -28.39 26.26 -4.47
N GLY A 25 -28.83 25.35 -3.61
CA GLY A 25 -28.02 24.90 -2.50
C GLY A 25 -26.77 24.27 -3.10
N CYS A 26 -25.68 25.04 -3.14
CA CYS A 26 -24.34 24.48 -3.21
C CYS A 26 -24.18 23.68 -1.91
N THR A 27 -24.57 22.42 -1.93
CA THR A 27 -23.90 21.44 -1.09
C THR A 27 -22.45 21.58 -1.50
N SER A 28 -21.62 22.09 -0.59
CA SER A 28 -20.19 21.95 -0.75
C SER A 28 -19.99 20.45 -0.67
N ASP A 29 -20.02 19.78 -1.83
CA ASP A 29 -19.31 18.52 -1.98
C ASP A 29 -17.94 18.85 -1.45
N VAL A 30 -17.67 18.36 -0.24
CA VAL A 30 -16.30 18.25 0.21
C VAL A 30 -15.75 17.30 -0.84
N ASP A 31 -15.01 17.85 -1.82
CA ASP A 31 -14.05 17.09 -2.62
C ASP A 31 -13.16 16.42 -1.57
N ALA A 32 -13.60 15.25 -1.12
CA ALA A 32 -12.82 14.44 -0.21
C ALA A 32 -11.63 14.05 -1.06
N ALA A 33 -10.47 14.61 -0.71
CA ALA A 33 -9.22 14.17 -1.30
C ALA A 33 -9.19 12.65 -1.24
N PRO A 34 -8.73 11.96 -2.30
CA PRO A 34 -8.71 10.52 -2.33
C PRO A 34 -7.95 9.97 -1.11
N PRO A 35 -8.25 8.73 -0.70
CA PRO A 35 -7.54 8.07 0.40
C PRO A 35 -6.02 8.12 0.17
N ALA A 36 -5.30 8.52 1.22
CA ALA A 36 -3.84 8.58 1.20
C ALA A 36 -3.28 7.24 1.70
N PHE A 37 -2.52 6.54 0.86
CA PHE A 37 -1.96 5.23 1.18
C PHE A 37 -0.56 5.33 1.75
N ALA A 38 -0.26 4.43 2.69
CA ALA A 38 1.11 4.16 3.12
C ALA A 38 1.92 3.61 1.93
N LEU A 39 3.09 4.19 1.68
CA LEU A 39 3.98 3.71 0.65
C LEU A 39 4.75 2.49 1.16
N THR A 40 4.66 1.38 0.43
CA THR A 40 5.38 0.16 0.74
C THR A 40 6.52 -0.07 -0.26
N ALA A 41 7.71 -0.44 0.20
CA ALA A 41 8.72 -1.08 -0.64
C ALA A 41 8.63 -2.60 -0.45
N ALA A 42 8.17 -3.33 -1.45
CA ALA A 42 7.96 -4.76 -1.38
C ALA A 42 8.73 -5.50 -2.48
N ASP A 43 9.58 -6.44 -2.07
CA ASP A 43 10.24 -7.42 -2.94
C ASP A 43 9.90 -8.82 -2.45
N ILE A 44 8.88 -9.40 -3.07
CA ILE A 44 8.18 -10.59 -2.62
C ILE A 44 8.43 -11.75 -3.59
N VAL A 45 8.77 -12.90 -3.03
CA VAL A 45 8.87 -14.17 -3.75
C VAL A 45 7.98 -15.19 -3.08
N MET A 46 6.93 -15.63 -3.79
CA MET A 46 5.98 -16.62 -3.30
C MET A 46 6.25 -18.02 -3.87
N PRO A 47 5.87 -19.10 -3.16
CA PRO A 47 5.83 -20.41 -3.76
C PRO A 47 4.86 -20.41 -4.96
N ALA A 48 5.27 -21.05 -6.06
CA ALA A 48 4.44 -21.12 -7.26
C ALA A 48 3.04 -21.69 -6.96
N GLY A 49 2.01 -20.99 -7.43
CA GLY A 49 0.60 -21.35 -7.20
C GLY A 49 0.05 -20.95 -5.82
N GLN A 50 0.79 -20.18 -5.03
CA GLN A 50 0.27 -19.52 -3.84
C GLN A 50 -0.03 -18.05 -4.09
N ASP A 51 -1.12 -17.59 -3.49
CA ASP A 51 -1.52 -16.19 -3.48
C ASP A 51 -0.78 -15.44 -2.37
N TYR A 52 -0.50 -14.16 -2.61
CA TYR A 52 0.04 -13.27 -1.58
C TYR A 52 -1.10 -12.48 -0.91
N PRO A 53 -1.20 -12.48 0.44
CA PRO A 53 -2.18 -11.68 1.15
C PRO A 53 -1.77 -10.21 1.14
N MET A 54 -2.37 -9.42 0.25
CA MET A 54 -2.17 -7.98 0.17
C MET A 54 -2.80 -7.28 1.37
N ASN A 55 -2.08 -6.29 1.88
CA ASN A 55 -2.51 -5.38 2.94
C ASN A 55 -2.03 -3.99 2.55
N LEU A 56 -2.97 -3.14 2.12
CA LEU A 56 -2.71 -1.76 1.76
C LEU A 56 -3.29 -0.84 2.81
N VAL A 57 -2.41 -0.25 3.59
CA VAL A 57 -2.75 0.68 4.67
C VAL A 57 -3.05 2.06 4.09
N PHE A 58 -4.10 2.71 4.56
CA PHE A 58 -4.46 4.07 4.16
C PHE A 58 -5.08 4.90 5.27
N VAL A 59 -5.13 6.20 5.05
CA VAL A 59 -5.85 7.19 5.86
C VAL A 59 -6.84 7.89 4.95
N ALA A 60 -8.10 7.97 5.39
CA ALA A 60 -9.15 8.65 4.64
C ALA A 60 -10.09 9.40 5.57
N HIS A 61 -10.79 10.39 5.03
CA HIS A 61 -11.86 11.05 5.77
C HIS A 61 -12.99 10.06 6.10
N GLU A 62 -13.69 10.23 7.23
CA GLU A 62 -14.76 9.32 7.67
C GLU A 62 -15.90 9.16 6.64
N ARG A 63 -16.04 10.14 5.73
CA ARG A 63 -17.05 10.21 4.67
C ARG A 63 -16.52 9.83 3.29
N ASP A 64 -15.27 9.38 3.20
CA ASP A 64 -14.66 8.98 1.95
C ASP A 64 -15.41 7.78 1.32
N PRO A 65 -15.65 7.78 -0.01
CA PRO A 65 -16.34 6.68 -0.69
C PRO A 65 -15.62 5.33 -0.56
N ILE A 66 -14.32 5.29 -0.21
CA ILE A 66 -13.58 4.04 0.04
C ILE A 66 -14.25 3.14 1.08
N TRP A 67 -15.01 3.71 1.99
CA TRP A 67 -15.66 2.95 3.05
C TRP A 67 -16.95 2.24 2.66
N ALA A 68 -17.69 2.78 1.69
CA ALA A 68 -19.05 2.32 1.38
C ALA A 68 -19.22 1.94 -0.09
N ASP A 69 -18.52 2.65 -0.97
CA ASP A 69 -18.76 2.63 -2.41
C ASP A 69 -17.63 1.94 -3.18
N LEU A 70 -16.52 1.56 -2.52
CA LEU A 70 -15.46 0.78 -3.16
C LEU A 70 -16.01 -0.58 -3.61
N ARG A 71 -15.91 -0.84 -4.92
CA ARG A 71 -16.36 -2.08 -5.56
C ARG A 71 -15.21 -3.01 -5.91
N ALA A 72 -14.06 -2.47 -6.30
CA ALA A 72 -12.89 -3.28 -6.60
C ALA A 72 -11.59 -2.48 -6.44
N VAL A 73 -10.48 -3.22 -6.31
CA VAL A 73 -9.12 -2.71 -6.43
C VAL A 73 -8.48 -3.35 -7.65
N GLY A 74 -7.94 -2.54 -8.57
CA GLY A 74 -7.16 -2.99 -9.71
C GLY A 74 -5.67 -3.01 -9.40
N VAL A 75 -5.01 -4.10 -9.77
CA VAL A 75 -3.55 -4.27 -9.69
C VAL A 75 -3.07 -4.88 -11.01
N GLY A 76 -2.33 -4.10 -11.79
CA GLY A 76 -1.99 -4.51 -13.15
C GLY A 76 -3.25 -4.67 -14.02
N ASP A 77 -3.40 -5.84 -14.64
CA ASP A 77 -4.55 -6.16 -15.48
C ASP A 77 -5.71 -6.84 -14.72
N ASP A 78 -5.53 -7.13 -13.43
CA ASP A 78 -6.49 -7.84 -12.59
C ASP A 78 -7.27 -6.88 -11.67
N ALA A 79 -8.53 -7.22 -11.38
CA ALA A 79 -9.37 -6.47 -10.44
C ALA A 79 -10.00 -7.39 -9.39
N TYR A 80 -9.90 -6.98 -8.12
CA TYR A 80 -10.34 -7.73 -6.95
C TYR A 80 -11.59 -7.10 -6.36
N GLY A 81 -12.72 -7.78 -6.52
CA GLY A 81 -14.05 -7.24 -6.23
C GLY A 81 -14.71 -7.79 -4.96
N PRO A 82 -16.05 -7.67 -4.84
CA PRO A 82 -16.79 -8.12 -3.68
C PRO A 82 -16.59 -9.63 -3.45
N GLY A 83 -16.27 -10.00 -2.21
CA GLY A 83 -15.95 -11.38 -1.82
C GLY A 83 -14.46 -11.77 -1.95
N GLN A 84 -13.65 -10.92 -2.59
CA GLN A 84 -12.18 -11.04 -2.66
C GLN A 84 -11.47 -9.87 -1.96
N LEU A 85 -12.17 -8.74 -1.83
CA LEU A 85 -11.70 -7.53 -1.20
C LEU A 85 -12.45 -7.29 0.12
N GLN A 86 -11.69 -6.90 1.14
CA GLN A 86 -12.20 -6.42 2.42
C GLN A 86 -11.61 -5.05 2.72
N VAL A 87 -12.47 -4.12 3.13
CA VAL A 87 -12.07 -2.83 3.69
C VAL A 87 -12.23 -2.91 5.20
N ALA A 88 -11.12 -2.92 5.94
CA ALA A 88 -11.14 -2.84 7.39
C ALA A 88 -11.00 -1.37 7.82
N ARG A 89 -11.85 -0.95 8.75
CA ARG A 89 -11.87 0.39 9.32
C ARG A 89 -11.29 0.34 10.74
N GLY A 90 -10.31 1.18 11.01
CA GLY A 90 -9.71 1.39 12.32
C GLY A 90 -10.21 2.67 12.99
N GLU A 91 -9.58 2.98 14.12
CA GLU A 91 -9.78 4.24 14.83
C GLU A 91 -9.06 5.39 14.11
N GLY A 92 -9.36 6.63 14.49
CA GLY A 92 -8.67 7.80 13.98
C GLY A 92 -9.05 9.07 14.74
N THR A 93 -8.50 10.20 14.30
CA THR A 93 -8.65 11.52 14.93
C THR A 93 -9.03 12.58 13.89
N ASP A 94 -9.69 13.66 14.33
CA ASP A 94 -10.01 14.84 13.52
C ASP A 94 -10.75 14.54 12.19
N GLY A 95 -11.68 13.57 12.22
CA GLY A 95 -12.49 13.18 11.05
C GLY A 95 -11.74 12.31 10.04
N LEU A 96 -10.50 11.93 10.33
CA LEU A 96 -9.75 10.94 9.58
C LEU A 96 -9.82 9.59 10.29
N LEU A 97 -9.85 8.52 9.50
CA LEU A 97 -9.86 7.15 9.97
C LEU A 97 -8.74 6.36 9.33
N PHE A 98 -8.16 5.47 10.11
CA PHE A 98 -7.29 4.43 9.62
C PHE A 98 -8.06 3.39 8.81
N GLY A 99 -7.48 2.93 7.71
CA GLY A 99 -8.05 1.93 6.83
C GLY A 99 -7.03 0.91 6.38
N ASN A 100 -7.53 -0.28 6.06
CA ASN A 100 -6.72 -1.34 5.47
C ASN A 100 -7.53 -2.07 4.39
N LEU A 101 -7.00 -2.11 3.16
CA LEU A 101 -7.52 -2.94 2.08
C LEU A 101 -6.81 -4.29 2.09
N LEU A 102 -7.61 -5.34 2.31
CA LEU A 102 -7.18 -6.72 2.37
C LEU A 102 -7.72 -7.50 1.17
N PHE A 103 -6.86 -8.17 0.43
CA PHE A 103 -7.23 -9.06 -0.67
C PHE A 103 -6.13 -10.07 -0.95
N SER A 104 -6.45 -11.18 -1.61
CA SER A 104 -5.44 -12.17 -2.03
C SER A 104 -5.05 -11.91 -3.48
N LEU A 105 -3.78 -11.58 -3.73
CA LEU A 105 -3.25 -11.38 -5.07
C LEU A 105 -2.70 -12.71 -5.60
N ALA A 106 -3.26 -13.17 -6.71
CA ALA A 106 -2.74 -14.32 -7.43
C ALA A 106 -1.47 -13.89 -8.18
N VAL A 107 -0.30 -14.36 -7.74
CA VAL A 107 0.97 -13.94 -8.35
C VAL A 107 1.11 -14.58 -9.74
N PRO A 108 1.22 -13.82 -10.83
CA PRO A 108 1.40 -14.40 -12.16
C PRO A 108 2.76 -15.11 -12.27
N ALA A 109 2.86 -16.11 -13.14
CA ALA A 109 4.14 -16.81 -13.39
C ALA A 109 5.25 -15.87 -13.91
N ALA A 110 4.87 -14.81 -14.62
CA ALA A 110 5.80 -13.77 -15.09
C ALA A 110 6.20 -12.77 -13.98
N GLY A 111 5.58 -12.87 -12.80
CA GLY A 111 5.59 -11.84 -11.77
C GLY A 111 4.69 -10.66 -12.09
N VAL A 112 4.57 -9.75 -11.13
CA VAL A 112 3.87 -8.48 -11.27
C VAL A 112 4.64 -7.39 -10.53
N SER A 113 4.69 -6.19 -11.11
CA SER A 113 5.25 -5.01 -10.45
C SER A 113 4.34 -3.81 -10.67
N PHE A 114 4.17 -2.99 -9.64
CA PHE A 114 3.31 -1.81 -9.68
C PHE A 114 3.72 -0.78 -8.64
N GLU A 115 3.37 0.48 -8.90
CA GLU A 115 3.60 1.60 -7.96
C GLU A 115 2.30 2.27 -7.47
N SER A 116 1.19 1.90 -8.11
CA SER A 116 -0.14 2.41 -7.84
C SER A 116 -1.18 1.30 -7.97
N VAL A 117 -2.32 1.51 -7.36
CA VAL A 117 -3.52 0.69 -7.55
C VAL A 117 -4.67 1.56 -8.05
N GLU A 118 -5.63 0.91 -8.70
CA GLU A 118 -6.83 1.57 -9.20
C GLU A 118 -8.00 1.28 -8.27
N LEU A 119 -8.69 2.32 -7.79
CA LEU A 119 -9.87 2.20 -6.93
C LEU A 119 -11.13 2.38 -7.78
N TYR A 120 -11.96 1.35 -7.82
CA TYR A 120 -13.20 1.34 -8.59
C TYR A 120 -14.38 1.62 -7.66
N TYR A 121 -14.99 2.79 -7.80
CA TYR A 121 -16.13 3.22 -7.00
C TYR A 121 -17.46 2.98 -7.71
N GLU A 122 -18.52 2.77 -6.92
CA GLU A 122 -19.88 2.72 -7.43
C GLU A 122 -20.26 4.04 -8.12
N GLY A 123 -20.83 3.95 -9.33
CA GLY A 123 -21.28 5.11 -10.09
C GLY A 123 -20.18 5.93 -10.75
N ALA A 124 -18.90 5.66 -10.45
CA ALA A 124 -17.77 6.27 -11.14
C ALA A 124 -17.58 5.65 -12.53
N THR A 125 -17.23 6.49 -13.51
CA THR A 125 -16.96 6.05 -14.89
C THR A 125 -15.51 5.66 -15.13
N GLU A 126 -14.60 6.14 -14.28
CA GLU A 126 -13.17 5.90 -14.35
C GLU A 126 -12.65 5.54 -12.95
N PRO A 127 -11.67 4.62 -12.84
CA PRO A 127 -11.05 4.32 -11.55
C PRO A 127 -10.17 5.49 -11.07
N VAL A 128 -10.00 5.59 -9.75
CA VAL A 128 -9.06 6.54 -9.13
C VAL A 128 -7.74 5.83 -8.88
N SER A 129 -6.69 6.25 -9.58
CA SER A 129 -5.33 5.74 -9.36
C SER A 129 -4.72 6.40 -8.11
N VAL A 130 -4.22 5.58 -7.18
CA VAL A 130 -3.58 6.03 -5.94
C VAL A 130 -2.20 5.37 -5.78
N PRO A 131 -1.16 6.11 -5.35
CA PRO A 131 0.18 5.56 -5.14
C PRO A 131 0.21 4.65 -3.91
N VAL A 132 0.93 3.53 -3.98
CA VAL A 132 1.06 2.55 -2.86
C VAL A 132 2.51 2.13 -2.57
N GLY A 133 3.48 2.83 -3.17
CA GLY A 133 4.90 2.49 -3.10
C GLY A 133 5.29 1.43 -4.13
N SER A 134 6.54 0.98 -4.12
CA SER A 134 7.07 0.03 -5.10
C SER A 134 6.80 -1.41 -4.70
N TRP A 135 6.05 -2.14 -5.52
CA TRP A 135 5.75 -3.55 -5.31
C TRP A 135 6.34 -4.39 -6.43
N SER A 136 6.99 -5.49 -6.07
CA SER A 136 7.45 -6.55 -6.97
C SER A 136 7.11 -7.90 -6.35
N LEU A 137 6.32 -8.70 -7.05
CA LEU A 137 5.95 -10.05 -6.66
C LEU A 137 6.33 -11.03 -7.75
N THR A 138 7.06 -12.08 -7.38
CA THR A 138 7.48 -13.15 -8.29
C THR A 138 7.21 -14.52 -7.67
N GLN A 139 7.37 -15.58 -8.46
CA GLN A 139 7.21 -16.96 -7.99
C GLN A 139 8.55 -17.71 -8.02
N ALA A 140 8.71 -18.63 -7.07
CA ALA A 140 9.77 -19.63 -7.07
C ALA A 140 9.21 -21.04 -6.81
N PRO A 141 9.91 -22.11 -7.23
CA PRO A 141 9.51 -23.48 -6.91
C PRO A 141 9.32 -23.67 -5.40
N ALA A 142 8.23 -24.34 -5.00
CA ALA A 142 7.92 -24.59 -3.60
C ALA A 142 9.05 -25.34 -2.85
N SER A 143 9.87 -26.13 -3.57
CA SER A 143 11.03 -26.83 -3.03
C SER A 143 12.16 -25.91 -2.55
N GLU A 144 12.17 -24.64 -2.93
CA GLU A 144 13.14 -23.65 -2.44
C GLU A 144 12.76 -23.07 -1.07
N PHE A 145 11.52 -23.26 -0.63
CA PHE A 145 11.01 -22.71 0.61
C PHE A 145 11.19 -23.66 1.78
N ARG A 146 11.29 -23.09 2.98
CA ARG A 146 11.29 -23.86 4.23
C ARG A 146 9.92 -24.50 4.46
N ASN A 147 9.89 -25.84 4.49
CA ASN A 147 8.65 -26.65 4.47
C ASN A 147 7.80 -26.58 5.76
N ASP A 148 8.35 -26.04 6.86
CA ASP A 148 7.81 -26.12 8.22
C ASP A 148 7.41 -24.77 8.83
N GLN A 149 7.58 -23.65 8.11
CA GLN A 149 7.07 -22.38 8.60
C GLN A 149 5.56 -22.29 8.39
N SER A 150 4.84 -22.52 9.48
CA SER A 150 3.48 -22.06 9.68
C SER A 150 3.40 -20.58 9.37
N SER A 151 2.76 -20.23 8.23
CA SER A 151 1.81 -19.13 7.98
C SER A 151 2.04 -17.70 8.48
N ASP A 152 3.01 -17.43 9.33
CA ASP A 152 3.06 -16.19 10.08
C ASP A 152 4.05 -15.28 9.37
N LEU A 153 3.50 -14.31 8.63
CA LEU A 153 4.22 -13.10 8.24
C LEU A 153 4.93 -12.59 9.50
N VAL A 154 6.24 -12.85 9.59
CA VAL A 154 7.05 -12.31 10.67
C VAL A 154 7.05 -10.80 10.48
N ALA A 155 6.53 -10.08 11.46
CA ALA A 155 6.55 -8.63 11.48
C ALA A 155 7.73 -8.17 12.34
N MET A 156 8.60 -7.34 11.76
CA MET A 156 9.64 -6.65 12.51
C MET A 156 9.17 -5.23 12.83
N PRO A 157 9.36 -4.74 14.08
CA PRO A 157 8.80 -3.46 14.51
C PRO A 157 9.46 -2.25 13.83
N ASP A 158 10.72 -2.38 13.45
CA ASP A 158 11.47 -1.36 12.72
C ASP A 158 12.67 -2.00 12.01
N CYS A 159 13.32 -1.21 11.17
CA CYS A 159 14.51 -1.65 10.45
C CYS A 159 15.77 -1.66 11.33
N ALA A 160 15.76 -0.99 12.48
CA ALA A 160 16.85 -1.06 13.45
C ALA A 160 16.88 -2.42 14.20
N SER A 161 15.79 -3.18 14.13
CA SER A 161 15.65 -4.50 14.71
C SER A 161 16.37 -5.56 13.89
N THR A 162 16.66 -6.69 14.54
CA THR A 162 17.32 -7.83 13.93
C THR A 162 16.32 -8.92 13.58
N LEU A 163 16.31 -9.36 12.32
CA LEU A 163 15.54 -10.50 11.85
C LEU A 163 16.25 -11.79 12.24
N SER A 164 15.53 -12.75 12.83
CA SER A 164 16.08 -14.09 13.11
C SER A 164 15.50 -15.10 12.14
N LEU A 165 16.36 -15.80 11.40
CA LEU A 165 16.03 -16.81 10.40
C LEU A 165 16.60 -18.15 10.85
N GLU A 166 15.73 -19.04 11.32
CA GLU A 166 16.16 -20.36 11.79
C GLU A 166 16.56 -21.27 10.62
N LEU A 167 17.70 -21.91 10.76
CA LEU A 167 18.31 -22.77 9.75
C LEU A 167 18.09 -24.26 10.04
N PRO A 168 18.21 -25.10 9.00
CA PRO A 168 18.30 -26.54 9.17
C PRO A 168 19.45 -26.95 10.11
N ALA A 169 19.26 -28.01 10.88
CA ALA A 169 20.26 -28.49 11.84
C ALA A 169 21.56 -28.99 11.19
N ASP A 170 21.55 -29.28 9.88
CA ASP A 170 22.72 -29.76 9.14
C ASP A 170 23.52 -28.65 8.46
N VAL A 171 23.22 -27.37 8.72
CA VAL A 171 24.04 -26.26 8.20
C VAL A 171 25.44 -26.29 8.82
N ALA A 172 26.46 -26.29 7.97
CA ALA A 172 27.87 -26.25 8.35
C ALA A 172 28.49 -24.86 8.17
N ALA A 173 27.98 -24.05 7.24
CA ALA A 173 28.39 -22.65 7.04
C ALA A 173 27.26 -21.85 6.38
N VAL A 174 27.14 -20.57 6.73
CA VAL A 174 26.30 -19.60 6.00
C VAL A 174 27.20 -18.83 5.04
N ASP A 175 26.85 -18.88 3.76
CA ASP A 175 27.66 -18.32 2.68
C ASP A 175 27.19 -16.91 2.30
N ALA A 176 25.87 -16.68 2.25
CA ALA A 176 25.27 -15.38 1.97
C ALA A 176 23.82 -15.29 2.44
N VAL A 177 23.33 -14.06 2.62
CA VAL A 177 21.92 -13.77 2.86
C VAL A 177 21.46 -12.70 1.87
N GLU A 178 20.36 -12.97 1.19
CA GLU A 178 19.70 -12.06 0.26
C GLU A 178 18.37 -11.61 0.87
N THR A 179 18.10 -10.31 0.88
CA THR A 179 16.84 -9.72 1.39
C THR A 179 16.02 -9.06 0.28
N GLY A 180 16.49 -9.13 -0.97
CA GLY A 180 15.90 -8.42 -2.11
C GLY A 180 16.31 -6.95 -2.18
N SER A 181 15.61 -6.22 -3.04
CA SER A 181 15.85 -4.80 -3.34
C SER A 181 15.13 -3.84 -2.39
N ALA A 182 14.08 -4.32 -1.70
CA ALA A 182 13.26 -3.50 -0.81
C ALA A 182 13.98 -3.09 0.49
N ALA A 183 14.93 -3.89 0.98
CA ALA A 183 15.82 -3.52 2.06
C ALA A 183 17.17 -4.22 1.93
N ARG A 184 18.22 -3.56 2.43
CA ARG A 184 19.58 -4.08 2.39
C ARG A 184 19.98 -4.70 3.72
N ALA A 185 20.35 -5.98 3.71
CA ALA A 185 21.10 -6.56 4.81
C ALA A 185 22.49 -5.88 4.95
N PHE A 186 22.83 -5.42 6.15
CA PHE A 186 24.14 -4.78 6.40
C PHE A 186 24.94 -5.41 7.53
N ASP A 187 24.30 -6.20 8.38
CA ASP A 187 24.95 -7.01 9.40
C ASP A 187 24.32 -8.39 9.42
N VAL A 188 25.15 -9.42 9.34
CA VAL A 188 24.71 -10.82 9.25
C VAL A 188 25.57 -11.63 10.20
N GLU A 189 24.95 -12.09 11.27
CA GLU A 189 25.57 -12.98 12.24
C GLU A 189 24.89 -14.34 12.17
N TRP A 190 25.66 -15.42 12.30
CA TRP A 190 25.12 -16.76 12.37
C TRP A 190 25.66 -17.47 13.61
N ALA A 191 24.75 -17.94 14.45
CA ALA A 191 25.07 -18.65 15.68
C ALA A 191 23.95 -19.62 16.04
N ALA A 192 24.30 -20.75 16.68
CA ALA A 192 23.34 -21.66 17.32
C ALA A 192 22.18 -22.18 16.43
N GLY A 193 22.33 -22.19 15.10
CA GLY A 193 21.29 -22.62 14.17
C GLY A 193 20.41 -21.50 13.63
N ASP A 194 20.70 -20.24 13.95
CA ASP A 194 19.95 -19.07 13.49
C ASP A 194 20.84 -18.07 12.77
N VAL A 195 20.30 -17.43 11.73
CA VAL A 195 20.91 -16.24 11.12
C VAL A 195 20.18 -15.00 11.61
N HIS A 196 20.96 -14.09 12.17
CA HIS A 196 20.54 -12.77 12.62
C HIS A 196 20.92 -11.74 11.55
N VAL A 197 19.94 -10.99 11.05
CA VAL A 197 20.11 -10.05 9.95
C VAL A 197 19.61 -8.67 10.37
N SER A 198 20.46 -7.66 10.30
CA SER A 198 20.06 -6.26 10.46
C SER A 198 19.80 -5.61 9.10
N LEU A 199 18.73 -4.82 9.01
CA LEU A 199 18.18 -4.31 7.76
C LEU A 199 18.27 -2.78 7.65
N ALA A 200 18.74 -2.28 6.52
CA ALA A 200 18.63 -0.86 6.18
C ALA A 200 17.47 -0.68 5.20
N CYS A 201 16.43 0.02 5.64
CA CYS A 201 15.24 0.31 4.84
C CYS A 201 15.32 1.69 4.18
N PRO A 202 14.55 1.93 3.10
CA PRO A 202 14.41 3.25 2.50
C PRO A 202 13.73 4.24 3.44
N ASP A 203 14.29 5.45 3.56
CA ASP A 203 13.76 6.51 4.42
C ASP A 203 12.42 7.10 3.91
N ASP A 204 12.06 6.85 2.66
CA ASP A 204 10.88 7.42 1.99
C ASP A 204 9.66 6.50 1.97
N THR A 205 9.76 5.33 2.59
CA THR A 205 8.69 4.33 2.69
C THR A 205 8.13 4.23 4.11
N ASP A 206 6.87 3.85 4.19
CA ASP A 206 6.15 3.67 5.46
C ASP A 206 6.18 2.20 5.90
N LEU A 207 6.23 1.27 4.94
CA LEU A 207 6.29 -0.17 5.14
C LEU A 207 7.32 -0.81 4.21
N VAL A 208 7.92 -1.91 4.63
CA VAL A 208 8.83 -2.72 3.82
C VAL A 208 8.39 -4.18 3.86
N VAL A 209 8.48 -4.90 2.75
CA VAL A 209 8.30 -6.35 2.71
C VAL A 209 9.46 -6.98 1.96
N ILE A 210 10.10 -7.96 2.57
CA ILE A 210 11.24 -8.68 1.99
C ILE A 210 10.95 -10.17 1.91
N SER A 211 11.63 -10.88 1.01
CA SER A 211 11.61 -12.35 0.95
C SER A 211 13.02 -12.92 1.13
N PRO A 212 13.45 -13.12 2.39
CA PRO A 212 14.81 -13.52 2.68
C PRO A 212 15.18 -14.87 2.07
N ARG A 213 16.43 -14.99 1.63
CA ARG A 213 17.04 -16.23 1.17
C ARG A 213 18.41 -16.39 1.81
N VAL A 214 18.65 -17.53 2.41
CA VAL A 214 19.95 -17.89 2.98
C VAL A 214 20.62 -18.93 2.10
N HIS A 215 21.82 -18.61 1.64
CA HIS A 215 22.74 -19.55 1.00
C HIS A 215 23.64 -20.16 2.05
N TYR A 216 23.77 -21.48 2.03
CA TYR A 216 24.52 -22.21 3.05
C TYR A 216 25.14 -23.48 2.48
N THR A 217 26.18 -23.95 3.16
CA THR A 217 26.82 -25.24 2.91
C THR A 217 26.36 -26.23 3.97
N ASP A 218 25.84 -27.39 3.52
CA ASP A 218 25.38 -28.46 4.43
C ASP A 218 26.55 -29.28 5.01
N GLY A 219 26.27 -30.11 6.02
CA GLY A 219 27.23 -31.00 6.68
C GLY A 219 27.87 -32.06 5.77
N ARG A 220 27.43 -32.14 4.51
CA ARG A 220 28.02 -32.98 3.45
C ARG A 220 28.80 -32.15 2.42
N ALA A 221 29.12 -30.89 2.76
CA ALA A 221 29.82 -29.93 1.94
C ALA A 221 29.11 -29.64 0.60
N ARG A 222 27.77 -29.59 0.59
CA ARG A 222 26.99 -29.20 -0.59
C ARG A 222 26.39 -27.83 -0.38
N GLU A 223 26.48 -27.01 -1.41
CA GLU A 223 25.79 -25.73 -1.47
C GLU A 223 24.28 -25.94 -1.58
N ARG A 224 23.55 -25.13 -0.81
CA ARG A 224 22.10 -25.11 -0.68
C ARG A 224 21.64 -23.66 -0.58
N ALA A 225 20.35 -23.46 -0.87
CA ALA A 225 19.68 -22.22 -0.59
C ALA A 225 18.33 -22.53 0.05
N LEU A 226 17.94 -21.69 1.00
CA LEU A 226 16.67 -21.76 1.69
C LEU A 226 15.99 -20.41 1.62
N ARG A 227 14.76 -20.39 1.13
CA ARG A 227 13.92 -19.20 1.09
C ARG A 227 12.89 -19.23 2.22
N TYR A 228 12.64 -18.07 2.78
CA TYR A 228 11.60 -17.85 3.77
C TYR A 228 10.39 -17.19 3.10
N LEU A 229 9.21 -17.38 3.69
CA LEU A 229 8.04 -16.61 3.30
C LEU A 229 8.30 -15.11 3.53
N PRO A 230 7.54 -14.23 2.85
CA PRO A 230 7.73 -12.80 2.99
C PRO A 230 7.62 -12.33 4.45
N VAL A 231 8.50 -11.40 4.82
CA VAL A 231 8.61 -10.77 6.13
C VAL A 231 8.22 -9.32 5.97
N ALA A 232 7.22 -8.87 6.71
CA ALA A 232 6.87 -7.46 6.78
C ALA A 232 7.78 -6.77 7.81
N VAL A 233 8.35 -5.65 7.43
CA VAL A 233 9.25 -4.84 8.25
C VAL A 233 8.64 -3.44 8.32
N GLY A 234 8.25 -3.01 9.51
CA GLY A 234 7.58 -1.73 9.68
C GLY A 234 6.82 -1.65 11.00
N HIS A 235 6.47 -0.41 11.37
CA HIS A 235 5.91 -0.09 12.68
C HIS A 235 4.71 -0.96 13.03
N MET A 236 4.90 -1.85 14.01
CA MET A 236 3.85 -2.72 14.58
C MET A 236 2.68 -1.92 15.19
N SER A 237 2.82 -0.60 15.29
CA SER A 237 1.79 0.37 15.65
C SER A 237 2.01 1.63 14.84
N LEU A 238 0.97 2.14 14.18
CA LEU A 238 1.01 3.46 13.55
C LEU A 238 0.54 4.50 14.55
N ASP A 239 1.33 5.56 14.74
CA ASP A 239 1.00 6.66 15.64
C ASP A 239 0.50 7.90 14.86
N ASP A 240 0.16 8.97 15.59
CA ASP A 240 -0.33 10.21 15.00
C ASP A 240 0.69 10.88 14.04
N ALA A 241 1.99 10.66 14.26
CA ALA A 241 3.04 11.17 13.38
C ALA A 241 3.07 10.39 12.06
N ASP A 242 2.88 9.07 12.11
CA ASP A 242 2.70 8.24 10.91
C ASP A 242 1.46 8.65 10.12
N LEU A 243 0.33 8.88 10.80
CA LEU A 243 -0.90 9.36 10.15
C LEU A 243 -0.68 10.72 9.48
N GLY A 244 -0.01 11.65 10.16
CA GLY A 244 0.35 12.96 9.62
C GLY A 244 1.25 12.85 8.39
N ARG A 245 2.22 11.92 8.42
CA ARG A 245 3.13 11.64 7.30
C ARG A 245 2.40 11.05 6.10
N ILE A 246 1.59 10.02 6.29
CA ILE A 246 0.81 9.37 5.22
C ILE A 246 -0.13 10.40 4.58
N ARG A 247 -0.83 11.20 5.39
CA ARG A 247 -1.72 12.26 4.91
C ARG A 247 -1.00 13.40 4.20
N GLY A 248 0.21 13.73 4.63
CA GLY A 248 0.95 14.90 4.15
C GLY A 248 1.55 14.75 2.76
N ARG A 249 1.41 13.57 2.14
CA ARG A 249 1.84 13.28 0.76
C ARG A 249 0.75 13.65 -0.24
#